data_AF-A0A957AI61-F1
#
_entry.id   AF-A0A957AI61-F1
#
_cell.length_a   1.000
_cell.length_b   1.000
_cell.length_c   1.000
_cell.angle_alpha   90.00
_cell.angle_beta   90.00
_cell.angle_gamma   90.00
#
_symmetry.space_group_name_H-M   'P 1'
#
loop_
_entity.id
_entity.type
_entity.pdbx_description
1 polymer ?
#
loop_
_entity_poly.entity_id
_entity_poly.type
_entity_poly.pdbx_seq_one_letter_code
_entity_poly.pdbx_strand_id
1 'polypeptide(L)'
;MSFTFEPIDLDTYPRRAHFEAFREMKLSYSVTVTIDVTELRSELRKRGLRAYPAQIWMLSEVVNRIPEFRMSVDPAGRLGLF
;
A
#
# COMPACT_ATOMS: atom_id res chain seq x y z
N MET A 1 -14.97 -4.00 -9.92
CA MET A 1 -13.72 -3.23 -10.08
C MET A 1 -12.82 -4.02 -11.02
N SER A 2 -12.51 -3.47 -12.19
CA SER A 2 -11.48 -4.03 -13.07
C SER A 2 -10.13 -3.51 -12.59
N PHE A 3 -9.23 -4.42 -12.20
CA PHE A 3 -7.85 -4.07 -11.82
C PHE A 3 -7.00 -4.04 -13.09
N THR A 4 -7.08 -2.94 -13.82
CA THR A 4 -6.31 -2.74 -15.04
C THR A 4 -5.05 -1.98 -14.69
N PHE A 5 -3.91 -2.48 -15.16
CA PHE A 5 -2.64 -1.79 -14.97
C PHE A 5 -2.60 -0.49 -15.78
N GLU A 6 -2.35 0.62 -15.11
CA GLU A 6 -2.23 1.96 -15.68
C GLU A 6 -0.77 2.42 -15.59
N PRO A 7 -0.04 2.48 -16.72
CA PRO A 7 1.33 2.99 -16.74
C PRO A 7 1.39 4.45 -16.26
N ILE A 8 2.37 4.75 -15.41
CA ILE A 8 2.70 6.13 -15.04
C ILE A 8 3.64 6.71 -16.09
N ASP A 9 3.30 7.89 -16.58
CA ASP A 9 4.21 8.70 -17.40
C ASP A 9 5.34 9.26 -16.53
N LEU A 10 6.56 8.77 -16.74
CA LEU A 10 7.73 9.19 -15.96
C LEU A 10 8.16 10.62 -16.29
N ASP A 11 7.82 11.17 -17.46
CA ASP A 11 8.19 12.54 -17.81
C ASP A 11 7.40 13.57 -16.99
N THR A 12 6.19 13.20 -16.56
CA THR A 12 5.34 14.04 -15.71
C THR A 12 5.29 13.60 -14.24
N TYR A 13 5.90 12.47 -13.87
CA TYR A 13 5.86 11.94 -12.51
C TYR A 13 6.74 12.74 -11.54
N PRO A 14 6.18 13.39 -10.51
CA PRO A 14 6.95 14.27 -9.60
C PRO A 14 8.08 13.56 -8.84
N ARG A 15 7.99 12.24 -8.68
CA ARG A 15 8.95 11.42 -7.93
C ARG A 15 9.88 10.61 -8.83
N ARG A 16 9.98 10.90 -10.13
CA ARG A 16 10.85 10.20 -11.09
C ARG A 16 12.27 9.98 -10.56
N ALA A 17 12.96 11.06 -10.19
CA ALA A 17 14.35 10.99 -9.72
C ALA A 17 14.51 10.09 -8.48
N HIS A 18 13.54 10.09 -7.57
CA HIS A 18 13.55 9.23 -6.38
C HIS A 18 13.34 7.76 -6.77
N PHE A 19 12.39 7.49 -7.67
CA PHE A 19 12.11 6.15 -8.16
C PHE A 19 13.34 5.55 -8.87
N GLU A 20 13.97 6.29 -9.77
CA GLU A 20 15.17 5.87 -10.49
C GLU A 20 16.32 5.58 -9.52
N ALA A 21 16.62 6.52 -8.60
CA ALA A 21 17.71 6.36 -7.63
C ALA A 21 17.52 5.15 -6.71
N PHE A 22 16.34 4.98 -6.11
CA PHE A 22 16.09 3.85 -5.19
C PHE A 22 16.06 2.51 -5.91
N ARG A 23 15.59 2.48 -7.17
CA ARG A 23 15.60 1.27 -8.00
C ARG A 23 17.02 0.85 -8.36
N GLU A 24 17.88 1.80 -8.73
CA GLU A 24 19.30 1.54 -9.01
C GLU A 24 20.04 1.04 -7.77
N MET A 25 19.82 1.69 -6.62
CA MET A 25 20.44 1.33 -5.34
C MET A 25 19.89 0.03 -4.74
N LYS A 26 18.77 -0.50 -5.26
CA LYS A 26 18.02 -1.63 -4.68
C LYS A 26 17.68 -1.40 -3.19
N LEU A 27 17.31 -0.18 -2.85
CA LEU A 27 17.10 0.23 -1.47
C LEU A 27 15.67 -0.09 -0.99
N SER A 28 15.57 -0.69 0.19
CA SER A 28 14.30 -0.88 0.91
C SER A 28 14.50 -0.64 2.41
N TYR A 29 13.42 -0.34 3.13
CA TYR A 29 13.44 -0.15 4.57
C TYR A 29 12.16 -0.70 5.20
N SER A 30 12.23 -0.98 6.50
CA SER A 30 11.11 -1.46 7.32
C SER A 30 10.89 -0.52 8.49
N VAL A 31 9.63 -0.29 8.85
CA VAL A 31 9.24 0.53 10.01
C VAL A 31 8.26 -0.25 10.86
N THR A 32 8.46 -0.20 12.18
CA THR A 32 7.54 -0.74 13.18
C THR A 32 7.04 0.41 14.03
N VAL A 33 5.72 0.54 14.14
CA VAL A 33 5.07 1.53 15.01
C VAL A 33 4.10 0.84 15.97
N THR A 34 4.01 1.36 17.19
CA THR A 34 2.99 0.92 18.15
C THR A 34 1.69 1.65 17.87
N ILE A 35 0.61 0.90 17.67
CA ILE A 35 -0.74 1.44 17.45
C ILE A 35 -1.59 1.08 18.65
N ASP A 36 -2.22 2.07 19.28
CA ASP A 36 -3.21 1.83 20.33
C ASP A 36 -4.49 1.27 19.70
N VAL A 37 -4.86 0.05 20.10
CA VAL A 37 -6.04 -0.66 19.61
C VAL A 37 -7.12 -0.84 20.68
N THR A 38 -7.02 -0.11 21.80
CA THR A 38 -7.90 -0.29 22.97
C THR A 38 -9.37 -0.13 22.61
N GLU A 39 -9.70 0.95 21.90
CA GLU A 39 -11.08 1.23 21.44
C GLU A 39 -11.55 0.19 20.43
N LEU A 40 -10.75 -0.10 19.41
CA LEU A 40 -11.03 -1.13 18.41
C LEU A 40 -11.34 -2.48 19.06
N ARG A 41 -10.53 -2.91 20.02
CA ARG A 41 -10.76 -4.18 20.76
C ARG A 41 -12.07 -4.15 21.54
N SER A 42 -12.44 -3.01 22.11
CA SER A 42 -13.73 -2.85 22.80
C SER A 42 -14.90 -3.02 21.84
N GLU A 43 -14.86 -2.33 20.70
CA GLU A 43 -15.93 -2.37 19.69
C GLU A 43 -16.08 -3.73 19.03
N LEU A 44 -14.97 -4.38 18.68
CA LEU A 44 -15.02 -5.72 18.09
C LEU A 44 -15.65 -6.74 19.05
N ARG A 45 -15.34 -6.66 20.36
CA ARG A 45 -15.96 -7.52 21.38
C ARG A 45 -17.45 -7.29 21.49
N LYS A 46 -17.90 -6.02 21.56
CA LYS A 46 -19.33 -5.67 21.61
C LYS A 46 -20.11 -6.24 20.41
N ARG A 47 -19.46 -6.30 19.25
CA ARG A 47 -20.06 -6.78 17.99
C ARG A 47 -19.86 -8.29 17.73
N GLY A 48 -19.18 -9.01 18.63
CA GLY A 48 -18.89 -10.44 18.46
C GLY A 48 -17.93 -10.76 17.30
N LEU A 49 -17.13 -9.78 16.86
CA LEU A 49 -16.21 -9.92 15.72
C LEU A 49 -14.80 -10.31 16.17
N ARG A 50 -14.13 -11.12 15.36
CA ARG A 50 -12.73 -11.53 15.60
C ARG A 50 -11.76 -10.43 15.13
N ALA A 51 -10.74 -10.16 15.93
CA ALA A 51 -9.75 -9.12 15.63
C ALA A 51 -8.95 -9.37 14.35
N TYR A 52 -8.56 -10.61 14.10
CA TYR A 52 -7.73 -10.96 12.95
C TYR A 52 -8.36 -10.63 11.58
N PRO A 53 -9.57 -11.12 11.22
CA PRO A 53 -10.19 -10.76 9.96
C PRO A 53 -10.54 -9.26 9.88
N ALA A 54 -10.88 -8.63 11.02
CA ALA A 54 -11.09 -7.18 11.04
C ALA A 54 -9.81 -6.42 10.67
N GLN A 55 -8.66 -6.81 11.24
CA GLN A 55 -7.36 -6.21 10.94
C GLN A 55 -6.98 -6.40 9.47
N ILE A 56 -7.17 -7.60 8.90
CA ILE A 56 -6.92 -7.84 7.48
C ILE A 56 -7.75 -6.89 6.63
N TRP A 57 -9.06 -6.79 6.91
CA TRP A 57 -9.94 -5.89 6.15
C TRP A 57 -9.50 -4.42 6.27
N MET A 58 -9.20 -3.94 7.48
CA MET A 58 -8.73 -2.56 7.69
C MET A 58 -7.42 -2.27 6.96
N LEU A 59 -6.46 -3.19 7.00
CA LEU A 59 -5.20 -3.05 6.26
C LEU A 59 -5.45 -3.04 4.76
N SER A 60 -6.28 -3.96 4.24
CA SER A 60 -6.66 -4.02 2.84
C SER A 60 -7.33 -2.73 2.37
N GLU A 61 -8.23 -2.14 3.15
CA GLU A 61 -8.86 -0.87 2.83
C GLU A 61 -7.84 0.28 2.73
N VAL A 62 -6.90 0.36 3.68
CA VAL A 62 -5.88 1.42 3.69
C VAL A 62 -4.93 1.29 2.50
N VAL A 63 -4.40 0.10 2.22
CA VAL A 63 -3.47 -0.10 1.09
C VAL A 63 -4.14 0.15 -0.26
N ASN A 64 -5.44 -0.15 -0.40
CA ASN A 64 -6.16 0.13 -1.64
C ASN A 64 -6.51 1.61 -1.81
N ARG A 65 -6.60 2.39 -0.72
CA ARG A 65 -6.90 3.83 -0.77
C ARG A 65 -5.70 4.69 -1.18
N ILE A 66 -4.49 4.23 -0.89
CA ILE A 66 -3.25 4.98 -1.14
C ILE A 66 -2.60 4.44 -2.43
N PRO A 67 -2.57 5.21 -3.53
CA PRO A 67 -2.06 4.74 -4.83
C PRO A 67 -0.64 4.17 -4.76
N GLU A 68 0.24 4.74 -3.94
CA GLU A 68 1.64 4.32 -3.80
C GLU A 68 1.78 2.86 -3.32
N PHE A 69 0.81 2.31 -2.60
CA PHE A 69 0.81 0.90 -2.20
C PHE A 69 0.31 -0.05 -3.28
N ARG A 70 -0.26 0.47 -4.37
CA ARG A 70 -0.70 -0.30 -5.55
C ARG A 70 0.24 -0.17 -6.75
N MET A 71 1.41 0.43 -6.56
CA MET A 71 2.40 0.57 -7.62
C MET A 71 3.11 -0.76 -7.89
N SER A 72 3.38 -1.03 -9.16
CA SER A 72 4.17 -2.18 -9.60
C SER A 72 4.99 -1.83 -10.84
N VAL A 73 5.95 -2.69 -11.16
CA VAL A 73 6.70 -2.66 -12.40
C VAL A 73 6.24 -3.84 -13.26
N ASP A 74 5.77 -3.56 -14.46
CA ASP A 74 5.32 -4.60 -15.38
C ASP A 74 6.51 -5.41 -15.97
N PRO A 75 6.25 -6.52 -16.68
CA PRO A 75 7.31 -7.30 -17.32
C PRO A 75 8.16 -6.53 -18.35
N ALA A 76 7.65 -5.41 -18.88
CA ALA A 76 8.38 -4.53 -19.79
C ALA A 76 9.20 -3.45 -19.04
N GLY A 77 9.19 -3.46 -17.70
CA GLY A 77 9.96 -2.56 -16.86
C GLY A 77 9.30 -1.21 -16.59
N ARG A 78 8.04 -1.01 -17.01
CA ARG A 78 7.28 0.24 -16.85
C ARG A 78 6.67 0.32 -15.46
N LEU A 79 6.81 1.48 -14.82
CA LEU A 79 6.13 1.80 -13.57
C LEU A 79 4.65 2.05 -13.83
N GLY A 80 3.75 1.52 -13.01
CA GLY A 80 2.32 1.77 -13.10
C GLY A 80 1.56 1.44 -11.83
N LEU A 81 0.24 1.70 -11.86
CA LEU A 81 -0.71 1.45 -10.79
C LEU A 81 -1.65 0.31 -11.17
N PHE A 82 -2.07 -0.48 -10.18
CA PHE A 82 -3.25 -1.36 -10.26
C PHE A 82 -4.44 -0.73 -9.57
#